data_AF-A0AAW3D835-F1
#
_entry.id   AF-A0AAW3D835-F1
#
_cell.length_a   1.000
_cell.length_b   1.000
_cell.length_c   1.000
_cell.angle_alpha   90.00
_cell.angle_beta   90.00
_cell.angle_gamma   90.00
#
_symmetry.space_group_name_H-M   'P 1'
#
loop_
_entity.id
_entity.type
_entity.pdbx_description
1 polymer ?
#
loop_
_entity_poly.entity_id
_entity_poly.type
_entity_poly.pdbx_seq_one_letter_code
_entity_poly.pdbx_strand_id
1 'polypeptide(L)'
;MFSNILAISSDCPISPKVDLINDNVSSDTIRDFMWGIGWYHSDHNEATILKESHVESVDVLRSLFKDNSNFISNSFIGHIYSHSLFDKTNLNLQPFVKPYAGKEWTLVHNGDLNYGYENILKLTVTDYEPVGKTDSEYILCWFLSQLRKKQIRDLNDDNLFIIHELLKKLMK
;
A
#
# COMPACT_ATOMS: atom_id res chain seq x y z
N MET A 1 -0.59 8.24 15.90
CA MET A 1 -1.31 7.26 15.05
C MET A 1 -0.64 5.90 15.25
N PHE A 2 -1.39 4.84 15.56
CA PHE A 2 -0.84 3.49 15.72
C PHE A 2 -1.24 2.59 14.54
N SER A 3 -0.98 3.00 13.31
CA SER A 3 -1.10 2.12 12.14
C SER A 3 0.09 1.17 12.06
N ASN A 4 -0.18 -0.07 11.62
CA ASN A 4 0.85 -1.09 11.44
C ASN A 4 1.03 -1.40 9.95
N ILE A 5 2.28 -1.35 9.50
CA ILE A 5 2.67 -1.85 8.18
C ILE A 5 3.03 -3.33 8.32
N LEU A 6 2.56 -4.13 7.36
CA LEU A 6 3.04 -5.48 7.12
C LEU A 6 3.84 -5.48 5.82
N ALA A 7 5.05 -6.04 5.85
CA ALA A 7 5.82 -6.28 4.63
C ALA A 7 6.53 -7.63 4.77
N ILE A 8 6.43 -8.45 3.72
CA ILE A 8 7.10 -9.75 3.64
C ILE A 8 7.85 -9.79 2.31
N SER A 9 9.10 -10.24 2.36
CA SER A 9 9.93 -10.52 1.19
C SER A 9 10.59 -11.88 1.41
N SER A 10 10.50 -12.76 0.42
CA SER A 10 11.03 -14.12 0.45
C SER A 10 11.70 -14.46 -0.88
N ASP A 11 12.73 -15.31 -0.79
CA ASP A 11 13.43 -15.90 -1.93
C ASP A 11 12.63 -16.97 -2.66
N CYS A 12 11.50 -17.43 -2.10
CA CYS A 12 10.58 -18.36 -2.73
C CYS A 12 9.11 -17.90 -2.59
N PRO A 13 8.21 -18.33 -3.50
CA PRO A 13 6.79 -18.06 -3.34
C PRO A 13 6.25 -18.72 -2.07
N ILE A 14 5.66 -17.92 -1.19
CA ILE A 14 5.03 -18.38 0.06
C ILE A 14 3.55 -18.01 0.07
N SER A 15 2.76 -18.78 0.82
CA SER A 15 1.36 -18.46 1.12
C SER A 15 1.22 -18.28 2.64
N PRO A 16 1.36 -17.06 3.16
CA PRO A 16 1.32 -16.83 4.60
C PRO A 16 -0.09 -17.08 5.14
N LYS A 17 -0.21 -17.69 6.32
CA LYS A 17 -1.48 -17.74 7.02
C LYS A 17 -1.70 -16.42 7.74
N VAL A 18 -2.75 -15.70 7.36
CA VAL A 18 -3.14 -14.43 7.98
C VAL A 18 -4.30 -14.71 8.93
N ASP A 19 -4.00 -14.81 10.22
CA ASP A 19 -5.00 -14.93 11.27
C ASP A 19 -5.07 -13.64 12.06
N LEU A 20 -6.25 -13.00 12.08
CA LEU A 20 -6.49 -11.90 13.02
C LEU A 20 -6.80 -12.51 14.39
N ILE A 21 -5.82 -12.45 15.29
CA ILE A 21 -5.89 -13.01 16.64
C ILE A 21 -6.53 -11.98 17.56
N ASN A 22 -7.86 -11.89 17.51
CA ASN A 22 -8.60 -11.42 18.68
C ASN A 22 -10.02 -12.03 18.63
N ASP A 23 -10.22 -13.13 19.34
CA ASP A 23 -11.50 -13.84 19.37
C ASP A 23 -12.52 -13.16 20.31
N ASN A 24 -12.12 -12.11 21.04
CA ASN A 24 -12.96 -11.34 21.97
C ASN A 24 -13.24 -9.89 21.48
N VAL A 25 -13.28 -9.68 20.16
CA VAL A 25 -13.55 -8.34 19.59
C VAL A 25 -15.06 -8.09 19.60
N SER A 26 -15.49 -6.96 20.15
CA SER A 26 -16.90 -6.55 20.04
C SER A 26 -17.27 -6.32 18.57
N SER A 27 -18.53 -6.58 18.22
CA SER A 27 -19.01 -6.36 16.85
C SER A 27 -18.73 -4.94 16.35
N ASP A 28 -18.79 -3.93 17.23
CA ASP A 28 -18.50 -2.54 16.88
C ASP A 28 -17.02 -2.32 16.51
N THR A 29 -16.08 -2.97 17.19
CA THR A 29 -14.66 -2.87 16.85
C THR A 29 -14.32 -3.56 15.52
N ILE A 30 -15.05 -4.64 15.15
CA ILE A 30 -14.89 -5.28 13.83
C ILE A 30 -15.40 -4.36 12.71
N ARG A 31 -16.55 -3.68 12.92
CA ARG A 31 -17.12 -2.78 11.91
C ARG A 31 -16.22 -1.59 11.57
N ASP A 32 -15.38 -1.18 12.53
CA ASP A 32 -14.42 -0.10 12.43
C ASP A 32 -13.02 -0.58 12.00
N PHE A 33 -12.83 -1.89 11.88
CA PHE A 33 -11.59 -2.48 11.39
C PHE A 33 -11.44 -2.22 9.89
N MET A 34 -10.30 -1.66 9.52
CA MET A 34 -9.94 -1.43 8.13
C MET A 34 -8.55 -1.98 7.89
N TRP A 35 -8.35 -2.48 6.68
CA TRP A 35 -7.13 -3.16 6.33
C TRP A 35 -6.95 -3.16 4.82
N GLY A 36 -5.73 -3.43 4.40
CA GLY A 36 -5.46 -3.81 3.04
C GLY A 36 -4.16 -4.59 2.93
N ILE A 37 -4.09 -5.43 1.90
CA ILE A 37 -2.91 -6.20 1.54
C ILE A 37 -2.77 -6.22 0.02
N GLY A 38 -1.53 -6.25 -0.42
CA GLY A 38 -1.12 -6.35 -1.81
C GLY A 38 -0.04 -7.41 -1.95
N TRP A 39 -0.07 -8.14 -3.06
CA TRP A 39 0.97 -9.12 -3.39
C TRP A 39 1.14 -9.23 -4.90
N TYR A 40 2.31 -9.71 -5.33
CA TYR A 40 2.66 -9.87 -6.74
C TYR A 40 2.62 -11.34 -7.13
N HIS A 41 2.12 -11.65 -8.32
CA HIS A 41 2.25 -13.01 -8.86
C HIS A 41 3.67 -13.24 -9.37
N SER A 42 4.21 -14.45 -9.25
CA SER A 42 5.60 -14.75 -9.62
C SER A 42 5.92 -14.46 -11.09
N ASP A 43 4.92 -14.56 -11.96
CA ASP A 43 5.11 -14.54 -13.41
C ASP A 43 4.65 -13.22 -14.05
N HIS A 44 4.12 -12.30 -13.24
CA HIS A 44 3.47 -11.08 -13.72
C HIS A 44 3.91 -9.86 -12.93
N ASN A 45 4.02 -8.73 -13.62
CA ASN A 45 4.33 -7.44 -13.03
C ASN A 45 3.09 -6.73 -12.45
N GLU A 46 2.03 -7.49 -12.14
CA GLU A 46 0.75 -7.02 -11.64
C GLU A 46 0.64 -7.32 -10.14
N ALA A 47 0.11 -6.36 -9.39
CA ALA A 47 -0.19 -6.50 -7.98
C ALA A 47 -1.68 -6.80 -7.80
N THR A 48 -2.01 -7.86 -7.07
CA THR A 48 -3.37 -8.03 -6.56
C THR A 48 -3.51 -7.25 -5.27
N ILE A 49 -4.51 -6.35 -5.18
CA ILE A 49 -4.83 -5.57 -3.99
C ILE A 49 -6.19 -5.99 -3.45
N LEU A 50 -6.23 -6.34 -2.17
CA LEU A 50 -7.46 -6.58 -1.42
C LEU A 50 -7.49 -5.64 -0.22
N LYS A 51 -8.54 -4.82 -0.10
CA LYS A 51 -8.68 -3.84 0.98
C LYS A 51 -10.15 -3.50 1.23
N GLU A 52 -10.48 -3.31 2.51
CA GLU A 52 -11.85 -3.06 2.94
C GLU A 52 -11.89 -2.04 4.08
N SER A 53 -12.78 -1.06 3.95
CA SER A 53 -13.08 -0.08 5.00
C SER A 53 -14.15 -0.55 6.00
N HIS A 54 -14.67 -1.75 5.77
CA HIS A 54 -15.67 -2.38 6.60
C HIS A 54 -15.54 -3.89 6.49
N VAL A 55 -15.41 -4.57 7.62
CA VAL A 55 -15.44 -6.03 7.70
C VAL A 55 -16.71 -6.45 8.42
N GLU A 56 -17.46 -7.37 7.82
CA GLU A 56 -18.71 -7.86 8.40
C GLU A 56 -18.44 -8.79 9.60
N SER A 57 -17.51 -9.73 9.43
CA SER A 57 -17.10 -10.68 10.47
C SER A 57 -15.68 -11.16 10.24
N VAL A 58 -15.06 -11.67 11.31
CA VAL A 58 -13.72 -12.28 11.24
C VAL A 58 -13.72 -13.53 10.36
N ASP A 59 -14.83 -14.27 10.29
CA ASP A 59 -14.94 -15.49 9.49
C ASP A 59 -14.94 -15.20 7.99
N VAL A 60 -15.61 -14.13 7.55
CA VAL A 60 -15.55 -13.66 6.15
C VAL A 60 -14.10 -13.34 5.79
N LEU A 61 -13.41 -12.58 6.64
CA LEU A 61 -12.01 -12.24 6.41
C LEU A 61 -11.09 -13.47 6.36
N ARG A 62 -11.26 -14.43 7.29
CA ARG A 62 -10.49 -15.68 7.30
C ARG A 62 -10.69 -16.48 6.01
N SER A 63 -11.92 -16.54 5.50
CA SER A 63 -12.24 -17.25 4.25
C SER A 63 -11.54 -16.65 3.03
N LEU A 64 -11.37 -15.31 2.99
CA LEU A 64 -10.69 -14.61 1.89
C LEU A 64 -9.24 -15.05 1.69
N PHE A 65 -8.55 -15.44 2.77
CA PHE A 65 -7.17 -15.90 2.71
C PHE A 65 -7.04 -17.41 2.62
N LYS A 66 -7.83 -18.15 3.41
CA LYS A 66 -7.70 -19.60 3.52
C LYS A 66 -8.06 -20.31 2.21
N ASP A 67 -9.06 -19.80 1.50
CA ASP A 67 -9.61 -20.47 0.32
C ASP A 67 -9.07 -19.87 -0.99
N ASN A 68 -8.10 -18.95 -0.90
CA ASN A 68 -7.53 -18.26 -2.06
C ASN A 68 -6.24 -18.93 -2.54
N SER A 69 -6.36 -19.79 -3.54
CA SER A 69 -5.22 -20.45 -4.19
C SER A 69 -4.23 -19.48 -4.85
N ASN A 70 -4.65 -18.25 -5.13
CA ASN A 70 -3.81 -17.21 -5.75
C ASN A 70 -3.10 -16.34 -4.71
N PHE A 71 -3.29 -16.60 -3.41
CA PHE A 71 -2.59 -15.91 -2.33
C PHE A 71 -1.21 -16.55 -2.09
N ILE A 72 -0.36 -16.43 -3.11
CA ILE A 72 1.02 -16.93 -3.11
C ILE A 72 1.93 -15.90 -3.77
N SER A 73 3.02 -15.53 -3.10
CA SER A 73 3.95 -14.52 -3.61
C SER A 73 5.30 -14.61 -2.90
N ASN A 74 6.32 -14.03 -3.53
CA ASN A 74 7.57 -13.67 -2.87
C ASN A 74 7.44 -12.40 -2.03
N SER A 75 6.45 -11.55 -2.33
CA SER A 75 6.34 -10.20 -1.78
C SER A 75 4.91 -9.87 -1.38
N PHE A 76 4.72 -9.51 -0.12
CA PHE A 76 3.46 -9.00 0.42
C PHE A 76 3.70 -7.63 1.04
N ILE A 77 2.74 -6.72 0.87
CA ILE A 77 2.73 -5.42 1.53
C ILE A 77 1.32 -5.12 2.01
N GLY A 78 1.16 -4.59 3.20
CA GLY A 78 -0.17 -4.35 3.77
C GLY A 78 -0.16 -3.28 4.83
N HIS A 79 -1.36 -2.81 5.14
CA HIS A 79 -1.58 -1.79 6.14
C HIS A 79 -2.80 -2.16 6.98
N ILE A 80 -2.62 -2.17 8.30
CA ILE A 80 -3.67 -2.43 9.27
C ILE A 80 -3.88 -1.17 10.09
N TYR A 81 -5.13 -0.72 10.13
CA TYR A 81 -5.51 0.51 10.82
C TYR A 81 -5.99 0.18 12.22
N SER A 82 -5.37 0.78 13.24
CA SER A 82 -5.82 0.62 14.63
C SER A 82 -6.98 1.54 15.02
N HIS A 83 -7.36 2.46 14.13
CA HIS A 83 -8.46 3.39 14.30
C HIS A 83 -9.14 3.63 12.95
N SER A 84 -10.41 3.98 13.01
CA SER A 84 -11.18 4.42 11.85
C SER A 84 -10.63 5.72 11.24
N LEU A 85 -10.52 5.75 9.92
CA LEU A 85 -10.20 6.97 9.17
C LEU A 85 -11.40 7.90 9.22
N PHE A 86 -11.15 9.20 9.12
CA PHE A 86 -12.23 10.19 9.01
C PHE A 86 -13.06 9.97 7.74
N ASP A 87 -12.41 9.69 6.61
CA ASP A 87 -13.04 9.40 5.32
C ASP A 87 -12.90 7.89 5.01
N LYS A 88 -13.83 7.09 5.57
CA LYS A 88 -13.88 5.62 5.46
C LYS A 88 -14.27 5.16 4.05
N THR A 89 -13.37 5.31 3.10
CA THR A 89 -13.56 4.82 1.73
C THR A 89 -12.37 3.97 1.30
N ASN A 90 -12.62 2.96 0.49
CA ASN A 90 -11.56 2.13 -0.11
C ASN A 90 -10.56 2.96 -0.95
N LEU A 91 -10.98 4.13 -1.44
CA LEU A 91 -10.12 5.09 -2.15
C LEU A 91 -9.00 5.64 -1.27
N ASN A 92 -9.19 5.71 0.05
CA ASN A 92 -8.22 6.23 1.00
C ASN A 92 -7.46 5.12 1.76
N LEU A 93 -7.78 3.85 1.49
CA LEU A 93 -7.10 2.72 2.12
C LEU A 93 -5.87 2.30 1.35
N GLN A 94 -4.84 1.93 2.11
CA GLN A 94 -3.59 1.40 1.62
C GLN A 94 -3.63 -0.14 1.55
N PRO A 95 -2.88 -0.78 0.64
CA PRO A 95 -1.90 -0.20 -0.28
C PRO A 95 -2.49 0.61 -1.44
N PHE A 96 -1.68 1.54 -1.96
CA PHE A 96 -1.94 2.21 -3.23
C PHE A 96 -1.17 1.54 -4.35
N VAL A 97 -1.76 1.50 -5.55
CA VAL A 97 -1.16 0.91 -6.75
C VAL A 97 -1.31 1.86 -7.94
N LYS A 98 -0.24 2.02 -8.73
CA LYS A 98 -0.27 2.75 -10.01
C LYS A 98 0.68 2.09 -11.02
N PRO A 99 0.34 2.05 -12.31
CA PRO A 99 1.18 1.43 -13.34
C PRO A 99 2.28 2.39 -13.81
N TYR A 100 3.49 1.85 -14.02
CA TYR A 100 4.59 2.56 -14.66
C TYR A 100 5.65 1.58 -15.18
N ALA A 101 6.23 1.89 -16.34
CA ALA A 101 7.33 1.12 -16.94
C ALA A 101 7.03 -0.39 -17.18
N GLY A 102 5.76 -0.74 -17.40
CA GLY A 102 5.33 -2.12 -17.65
C GLY A 102 5.16 -2.96 -16.37
N LYS A 103 5.05 -2.30 -15.22
CA LYS A 103 4.74 -2.93 -13.93
C LYS A 103 3.83 -2.06 -13.07
N GLU A 104 3.15 -2.69 -12.14
CA GLU A 104 2.40 -2.01 -11.09
C GLU A 104 3.31 -1.72 -9.89
N TRP A 105 3.25 -0.49 -9.39
CA TRP A 105 4.02 -0.05 -8.24
C TRP A 105 3.09 0.11 -7.05
N THR A 106 3.41 -0.62 -5.97
CA THR A 106 2.66 -0.52 -4.70
C THR A 106 3.38 0.35 -3.68
N LEU A 107 2.61 1.12 -2.91
CA LEU A 107 3.12 1.89 -1.77
C LEU A 107 2.24 1.68 -0.54
N VAL A 108 2.91 1.50 0.61
CA VAL A 108 2.35 1.68 1.94
C VAL A 108 3.22 2.70 2.69
N HIS A 109 2.57 3.60 3.42
CA HIS A 109 3.14 4.72 4.14
C HIS A 109 2.48 4.82 5.52
N ASN A 110 3.29 4.95 6.57
CA ASN A 110 2.83 5.10 7.95
C ASN A 110 3.35 6.42 8.51
N GLY A 111 2.43 7.33 8.79
CA GLY A 111 2.71 8.71 9.19
C GLY A 111 1.91 9.69 8.34
N ASP A 112 2.06 10.96 8.67
CA ASP A 112 1.41 12.07 7.98
C ASP A 112 2.49 13.04 7.47
N LEU A 113 2.33 13.55 6.26
CA LEU A 113 3.15 14.63 5.74
C LEU A 113 2.80 15.96 6.41
N ASN A 114 3.81 16.82 6.56
CA ASN A 114 3.63 18.17 7.08
C ASN A 114 2.71 19.01 6.18
N TYR A 115 1.96 19.93 6.78
CA TYR A 115 1.10 20.86 6.04
C TYR A 115 1.90 21.60 4.96
N GLY A 116 1.36 21.65 3.74
CA GLY A 116 2.02 22.28 2.59
C GLY A 116 3.06 21.40 1.90
N TYR A 117 3.07 20.08 2.16
CA TYR A 117 3.95 19.12 1.48
C TYR A 117 3.91 19.23 -0.05
N GLU A 118 2.79 19.64 -0.64
CA GLU A 118 2.61 19.84 -2.07
C GLU A 118 3.57 20.89 -2.66
N ASN A 119 4.04 21.84 -1.83
CA ASN A 119 5.03 22.84 -2.24
C ASN A 119 6.43 22.22 -2.43
N ILE A 120 6.73 21.16 -1.68
CA ILE A 120 8.01 20.43 -1.71
C ILE A 120 7.90 19.30 -2.75
N LEU A 121 6.80 18.55 -2.70
CA LEU A 121 6.49 17.39 -3.52
C LEU A 121 5.63 17.77 -4.73
N LYS A 122 6.06 18.77 -5.51
CA LYS A 122 5.24 19.30 -6.61
C LYS A 122 4.84 18.22 -7.62
N LEU A 123 3.55 17.93 -7.69
CA LEU A 123 2.93 17.15 -8.75
C LEU A 123 2.56 18.05 -9.92
N THR A 124 3.09 17.72 -11.10
CA THR A 124 2.63 18.29 -12.37
C THR A 124 1.54 17.36 -12.90
N VAL A 125 0.37 17.91 -13.24
CA VAL A 125 -0.88 17.23 -13.64
C VAL A 125 -0.75 16.35 -14.91
N THR A 126 0.45 16.12 -15.42
CA THR A 126 0.68 15.47 -16.72
C THR A 126 0.87 13.96 -16.66
N ASP A 127 1.16 13.36 -15.49
CA ASP A 127 1.57 11.95 -15.42
C ASP A 127 0.77 11.09 -14.43
N TYR A 128 0.59 11.55 -13.19
CA TYR A 128 -0.11 10.80 -12.16
C TYR A 128 -0.97 11.74 -11.31
N GLU A 129 -2.18 11.28 -11.02
CA GLU A 129 -3.14 11.99 -10.19
C GLU A 129 -3.68 11.04 -9.10
N PRO A 130 -3.79 11.52 -7.85
CA PRO A 130 -4.45 10.76 -6.78
C PRO A 130 -5.95 10.67 -7.06
N VAL A 131 -6.56 9.53 -6.75
CA VAL A 131 -8.01 9.33 -6.83
C VAL A 131 -8.67 9.67 -5.49
N GLY A 132 -8.02 9.31 -4.38
CA GLY A 132 -8.40 9.64 -3.02
C GLY A 132 -7.83 10.98 -2.58
N LYS A 133 -7.83 11.19 -1.25
CA LYS A 133 -7.45 12.47 -0.62
C LYS A 133 -6.26 12.34 0.32
N THR A 134 -5.65 11.17 0.39
CA THR A 134 -4.55 10.90 1.32
C THR A 134 -3.23 11.45 0.76
N ASP A 135 -2.41 11.98 1.65
CA ASP A 135 -1.01 12.29 1.37
C ASP A 135 -0.23 11.05 0.89
N SER A 136 -0.62 9.87 1.35
CA SER A 136 0.00 8.59 1.03
C SER A 136 -0.20 8.21 -0.45
N GLU A 137 -1.38 8.43 -1.03
CA GLU A 137 -1.54 8.28 -2.50
C GLU A 137 -0.81 9.38 -3.27
N TYR A 138 -0.80 10.60 -2.73
CA TYR A 138 -0.05 11.71 -3.30
C TYR A 138 1.45 11.38 -3.40
N ILE A 139 2.03 10.79 -2.35
CA ILE A 139 3.43 10.33 -2.34
C ILE A 139 3.69 9.37 -3.50
N LEU A 140 2.83 8.37 -3.72
CA LEU A 140 2.99 7.41 -4.82
C LEU A 140 2.97 8.13 -6.17
N CYS A 141 1.98 9.00 -6.39
CA CYS A 141 1.87 9.77 -7.63
C CYS A 141 3.11 10.64 -7.87
N TRP A 142 3.56 11.34 -6.83
CA TRP A 142 4.76 12.19 -6.91
C TRP A 142 6.00 11.37 -7.21
N PHE A 143 6.20 10.27 -6.49
CA PHE A 143 7.36 9.40 -6.62
C PHE A 143 7.46 8.82 -8.04
N LEU A 144 6.36 8.29 -8.58
CA LEU A 144 6.33 7.77 -9.95
C LEU A 144 6.54 8.87 -11.00
N SER A 145 6.08 10.10 -10.77
CA SER A 145 6.41 11.25 -11.62
C SER A 145 7.92 11.52 -11.62
N GLN A 146 8.60 11.40 -10.46
CA GLN A 146 10.05 11.57 -10.38
C GLN A 146 10.80 10.45 -11.11
N LEU A 147 10.37 9.19 -10.96
CA LEU A 147 10.97 8.07 -11.69
C LEU A 147 10.85 8.25 -13.19
N ARG A 148 9.66 8.65 -13.67
CA ARG A 148 9.40 8.94 -15.08
C ARG A 148 10.28 10.06 -15.63
N LYS A 149 10.37 11.19 -14.93
CA LYS A 149 11.23 12.33 -15.32
C LYS A 149 12.70 11.95 -15.42
N LYS A 150 13.14 11.02 -14.58
CA LYS A 150 14.52 10.51 -14.56
C LYS A 150 14.73 9.27 -15.44
N GLN A 151 13.69 8.81 -16.14
CA GLN A 151 13.69 7.59 -16.96
C GLN A 151 14.13 6.33 -16.19
N ILE A 152 13.95 6.34 -14.85
CA ILE A 152 14.18 5.16 -14.01
C ILE A 152 12.98 4.26 -14.22
N ARG A 153 13.21 3.02 -14.64
CA ARG A 153 12.15 2.05 -14.98
C ARG A 153 12.04 0.92 -13.96
N ASP A 154 13.05 0.77 -13.11
CA ASP A 154 13.13 -0.26 -12.09
C ASP A 154 13.95 0.23 -10.88
N LEU A 155 13.86 -0.46 -9.75
CA LEU A 155 14.75 -0.24 -8.61
C LEU A 155 15.95 -1.19 -8.72
N ASN A 156 17.15 -0.65 -8.88
CA ASN A 156 18.38 -1.43 -8.96
C ASN A 156 19.56 -0.64 -8.38
N ASP A 157 20.69 -1.32 -8.20
CA ASP A 157 21.87 -0.76 -7.54
C ASP A 157 22.36 0.56 -8.17
N ASP A 158 22.23 0.70 -9.49
CA ASP A 158 22.65 1.91 -10.22
C ASP A 158 21.82 3.15 -9.86
N ASN A 159 20.57 2.97 -9.41
CA ASN A 159 19.67 4.07 -9.10
C ASN A 159 19.33 4.23 -7.62
N LEU A 160 19.79 3.31 -6.75
CA LEU A 160 19.52 3.36 -5.30
C LEU A 160 19.82 4.72 -4.67
N PHE A 161 20.94 5.36 -5.03
CA PHE A 161 21.29 6.68 -4.50
C PHE A 161 20.25 7.74 -4.87
N ILE A 162 19.77 7.73 -6.11
CA ILE A 162 18.75 8.66 -6.58
C ILE A 162 17.43 8.41 -5.85
N ILE A 163 17.05 7.14 -5.70
CA ILE A 163 15.83 6.73 -4.97
C ILE A 163 15.90 7.18 -3.52
N HIS A 164 17.03 6.97 -2.85
CA HIS A 164 17.26 7.42 -1.48
C HIS A 164 17.07 8.95 -1.34
N GLU A 165 17.65 9.73 -2.25
CA GLU A 165 17.50 11.19 -2.23
C GLU A 165 16.07 11.66 -2.53
N LEU A 166 15.29 10.90 -3.31
CA LEU A 166 13.86 11.16 -3.47
C LEU A 166 13.09 10.86 -2.17
N LEU A 167 13.33 9.73 -1.54
CA LEU A 167 12.65 9.33 -0.29
C LEU A 167 12.95 10.30 0.87
N LYS A 168 14.14 10.89 0.94
CA LYS A 168 14.46 11.92 1.94
C LYS A 168 13.60 13.16 1.84
N LYS A 169 12.99 13.45 0.70
CA LYS A 169 12.06 14.58 0.55
C LYS A 169 10.73 14.32 1.24
N LEU A 170 10.39 13.05 1.51
CA LEU A 170 9.17 12.67 2.23
C LEU A 170 9.32 12.88 3.75
N MET A 171 10.56 12.94 4.24
CA MET A 171 10.87 13.08 5.67
C MET A 171 11.07 14.55 6.11
N LYS A 172 10.74 15.52 5.26
CA LYS A 172 10.89 16.97 5.52
C LYS A 172 9.52 17.62 5.50
#